data_AF-A0A5N6R7I6-F1
#
_entry.id   AF-A0A5N6R7I6-F1
#
_cell.length_a   1.000
_cell.length_b   1.000
_cell.length_c   1.000
_cell.angle_alpha   90.00
_cell.angle_beta   90.00
_cell.angle_gamma   90.00
#
_symmetry.space_group_name_H-M   'P 1'
#
loop_
_entity.id
_entity.type
_entity.pdbx_description
1 polymer ?
#
loop_
_entity_poly.entity_id
_entity_poly.type
_entity_poly.pdbx_seq_one_letter_code
_entity_poly.pdbx_strand_id
1 'polypeptide(L)'
;MARKMTCIVLHAALTTVLLVATSVISDTLIPADKSQVDAWFKNNVKPLTARQGSLDPALVKAEGAPRIISVSKYGGGNFKTVSDAVKSIPDVNTRRVIVHIGGGQYTEKITIPRSKPFITFYGSPGSMPTLTYSGNAAQYGTVDSASLIVQSDYFTAANIIIANSSPRPNPKQKGGQALALRISGDMASFYNCRFKGFQDTLCDDRGNHFFKDCYVEGSVDFIFGSGKSLYLNTELRVLGDEGLMVIAAQARKSASEDDGFSFVHCSVTGTGDSTFLGRAWMAYPSVVYAYTTMTSVVDPLGWSDNFHPEPPFSLENTRTQDPVQIFLNAPSLASNWVTMKRKDSSAFPISRVPHGCFLLRQCEHSFER
;
A
#
# COMPACT_ATOMS: atom_id res chain seq x y z
N MET A 1 -59.62 1.22 -57.14
CA MET A 1 -60.16 2.33 -56.32
C MET A 1 -60.01 1.95 -54.86
N ALA A 2 -59.35 2.82 -54.10
CA ALA A 2 -58.79 2.56 -52.78
C ALA A 2 -59.82 2.65 -51.64
N ARG A 3 -59.67 1.77 -50.64
CA ARG A 3 -59.64 2.05 -49.18
C ARG A 3 -59.95 0.77 -48.41
N LYS A 4 -59.02 0.31 -47.57
CA LYS A 4 -59.35 -0.42 -46.34
C LYS A 4 -58.22 -0.26 -45.32
N MET A 5 -58.66 -0.09 -44.08
CA MET A 5 -57.94 0.21 -42.86
C MET A 5 -56.97 -0.89 -42.41
N THR A 6 -56.15 -0.48 -41.43
CA THR A 6 -55.60 -1.23 -40.28
C THR A 6 -54.18 -1.77 -40.45
N CYS A 7 -53.22 -1.23 -39.68
CA CYS A 7 -52.62 -1.96 -38.55
C CYS A 7 -51.54 -1.10 -37.86
N ILE A 8 -51.77 -0.79 -36.58
CA ILE A 8 -50.74 -0.36 -35.64
C ILE A 8 -49.89 -1.60 -35.33
N VAL A 9 -48.61 -1.56 -35.68
CA VAL A 9 -47.61 -2.50 -35.15
C VAL A 9 -46.40 -1.68 -34.71
N LEU A 10 -46.12 -1.75 -33.41
CA LEU A 10 -44.91 -1.31 -32.74
C LEU A 10 -43.65 -1.63 -33.55
N HIS A 11 -42.73 -0.68 -33.66
CA HIS A 11 -41.30 -0.99 -33.59
C HIS A 11 -40.62 0.05 -32.70
N ALA A 12 -40.50 -0.33 -31.42
CA ALA A 12 -39.52 0.26 -30.51
C ALA A 12 -38.13 -0.13 -31.05
N ALA A 13 -37.50 0.76 -31.81
CA ALA A 13 -36.08 0.62 -32.15
C ALA A 13 -35.26 1.16 -30.97
N LEU A 14 -35.00 0.23 -30.05
CA LEU A 14 -34.02 0.27 -28.99
C LEU A 14 -32.66 0.71 -29.58
N THR A 15 -32.35 2.00 -29.56
CA THR A 15 -30.97 2.45 -29.77
C THR A 15 -30.25 2.25 -28.45
N THR A 16 -29.62 1.08 -28.36
CA THR A 16 -28.60 0.75 -27.37
C THR A 16 -27.59 1.90 -27.30
N VAL A 17 -27.72 2.73 -26.26
CA VAL A 17 -26.63 3.57 -25.79
C VAL A 17 -25.55 2.59 -25.32
N LEU A 18 -24.61 2.29 -26.22
CA LEU A 18 -23.39 1.60 -25.87
C LEU A 18 -22.66 2.53 -24.89
N LEU A 19 -22.82 2.25 -23.61
CA LEU A 19 -21.99 2.75 -22.52
C LEU A 19 -20.56 2.26 -22.78
N VAL A 20 -19.85 2.95 -23.68
CA VAL A 20 -18.39 2.87 -23.73
C VAL A 20 -17.90 3.77 -22.60
N ALA A 21 -17.97 3.26 -21.38
CA ALA A 21 -17.10 3.71 -20.32
C ALA A 21 -15.68 3.44 -20.84
N THR A 22 -15.04 4.46 -21.41
CA THR A 22 -13.62 4.43 -21.74
C THR A 22 -12.86 4.50 -20.42
N SER A 23 -12.79 3.37 -19.73
CA SER A 23 -11.75 3.14 -18.74
C SER A 23 -10.43 3.32 -19.48
N VAL A 24 -9.66 4.35 -19.11
CA VAL A 24 -8.28 4.48 -19.57
C VAL A 24 -7.48 3.45 -18.80
N ILE A 25 -7.57 2.20 -19.26
CA ILE A 25 -6.72 1.10 -18.86
C ILE A 25 -5.36 1.42 -19.49
N SER A 26 -4.38 1.80 -18.69
CA SER A 26 -3.02 1.60 -19.17
C SER A 26 -2.67 0.12 -19.00
N ASP A 27 -2.77 -0.62 -20.10
CA ASP A 27 -2.36 -2.02 -20.20
C ASP A 27 -0.83 -2.19 -20.18
N THR A 28 -0.06 -1.15 -19.86
CA THR A 28 1.40 -1.27 -19.85
C THR A 28 1.86 -1.92 -18.55
N LEU A 29 2.33 -3.17 -18.66
CA LEU A 29 3.01 -3.91 -17.60
C LEU A 29 4.17 -3.09 -17.01
N ILE A 30 4.44 -3.26 -15.70
CA ILE A 30 5.66 -2.72 -15.08
C ILE A 30 6.89 -3.33 -15.80
N PRO A 31 7.82 -2.52 -16.32
CA PRO A 31 8.96 -3.04 -17.08
C PRO A 31 9.88 -3.87 -16.19
N ALA A 32 10.49 -4.92 -16.76
CA ALA A 32 11.46 -5.76 -16.06
C ALA A 32 12.80 -5.03 -15.80
N ASP A 33 13.16 -4.10 -16.68
CA ASP A 33 14.35 -3.26 -16.53
C ASP A 33 14.07 -2.12 -15.54
N LYS A 34 14.77 -2.14 -14.41
CA LYS A 34 14.61 -1.15 -13.33
C LYS A 34 14.85 0.28 -13.81
N SER A 35 15.76 0.49 -14.76
CA SER A 35 16.07 1.83 -15.31
C SER A 35 14.88 2.46 -16.04
N GLN A 36 13.92 1.65 -16.50
CA GLN A 36 12.73 2.09 -17.22
C GLN A 36 11.53 2.39 -16.32
N VAL A 37 11.60 2.01 -15.03
CA VAL A 37 10.46 2.08 -14.09
C VAL A 37 9.99 3.52 -13.88
N ASP A 38 10.89 4.49 -13.73
CA ASP A 38 10.51 5.88 -13.53
C ASP A 38 9.89 6.51 -14.78
N ALA A 39 10.41 6.17 -15.97
CA ALA A 39 9.83 6.60 -17.24
C ALA A 39 8.43 6.00 -17.42
N TRP A 40 8.29 4.70 -17.17
CA TRP A 40 7.00 4.01 -17.15
C TRP A 40 6.03 4.65 -16.15
N PHE A 41 6.47 4.93 -14.92
CA PHE A 41 5.64 5.56 -13.90
C PHE A 41 5.15 6.93 -14.36
N LYS A 42 6.04 7.78 -14.88
CA LYS A 42 5.70 9.11 -15.41
C LYS A 42 4.70 9.07 -16.56
N ASN A 43 4.78 8.05 -17.42
CA ASN A 43 3.91 7.89 -18.58
C ASN A 43 2.49 7.43 -18.19
N ASN A 44 2.38 6.69 -17.10
CA ASN A 44 1.13 6.07 -16.66
C ASN A 44 0.43 6.84 -15.55
N VAL A 45 1.21 7.50 -14.72
CA VAL A 45 0.76 8.38 -13.65
C VAL A 45 0.88 9.82 -14.13
N LYS A 46 0.06 10.15 -15.13
CA LYS A 46 -0.01 11.49 -15.71
C LYS A 46 -0.68 12.49 -14.75
N PRO A 47 -0.41 13.80 -14.90
CA PRO A 47 -1.09 14.84 -14.13
C PRO A 47 -2.63 14.76 -14.24
N LEU A 48 -3.32 15.30 -13.23
CA LEU A 48 -4.78 15.32 -13.17
C LEU A 48 -5.43 15.83 -14.45
N THR A 49 -4.90 16.91 -15.04
CA THR A 49 -5.41 17.52 -16.28
C THR A 49 -5.47 16.54 -17.46
N ALA A 50 -4.61 15.53 -17.50
CA ALA A 50 -4.55 14.53 -18.55
C ALA A 50 -5.39 13.27 -18.26
N ARG A 51 -5.92 13.11 -17.03
CA ARG A 51 -6.63 11.90 -16.60
C ARG A 51 -8.01 12.15 -16.01
N GLN A 52 -8.39 13.40 -15.73
CA GLN A 52 -9.63 13.74 -15.02
C GLN A 52 -10.90 13.08 -15.59
N GLY A 53 -10.97 12.82 -16.90
CA GLY A 53 -12.12 12.17 -17.52
C GLY A 53 -12.32 10.69 -17.15
N SER A 54 -11.31 10.03 -16.56
CA SER A 54 -11.36 8.61 -16.18
C SER A 54 -11.20 8.36 -14.68
N LEU A 55 -11.12 9.41 -13.86
CA LEU A 55 -10.93 9.31 -12.42
C LEU A 55 -12.28 9.40 -11.69
N ASP A 56 -12.29 8.98 -10.42
CA ASP A 56 -13.42 9.23 -9.53
C ASP A 56 -13.77 10.73 -9.53
N PRO A 57 -15.01 11.12 -9.91
CA PRO A 57 -15.45 12.51 -9.89
C PRO A 57 -15.28 13.20 -8.53
N ALA A 58 -15.41 12.47 -7.41
CA ALA A 58 -15.19 13.01 -6.07
C ALA A 58 -13.73 13.40 -5.86
N LEU A 59 -12.80 12.57 -6.33
CA LEU A 59 -11.37 12.89 -6.32
C LEU A 59 -11.07 14.10 -7.21
N VAL A 60 -11.58 14.13 -8.45
CA VAL A 60 -11.38 15.28 -9.36
C VAL A 60 -11.86 16.59 -8.72
N LYS A 61 -13.04 16.56 -8.09
CA LYS A 61 -13.59 17.70 -7.35
C LYS A 61 -12.68 18.09 -6.19
N ALA A 62 -12.18 17.13 -5.42
CA ALA A 62 -11.32 17.39 -4.28
C ALA A 62 -10.00 18.08 -4.68
N GLU A 63 -9.40 17.67 -5.80
CA GLU A 63 -8.14 18.22 -6.31
C GLU A 63 -8.29 19.58 -7.03
N GLY A 64 -9.51 20.03 -7.33
CA GLY A 64 -9.73 21.27 -8.09
C GLY A 64 -9.33 22.54 -7.33
N ALA A 65 -9.33 22.51 -6.00
CA ALA A 65 -8.96 23.65 -5.15
C ALA A 65 -8.36 23.16 -3.81
N PRO A 66 -7.12 22.64 -3.81
CA PRO A 66 -6.48 22.14 -2.60
C PRO A 66 -6.30 23.26 -1.58
N ARG A 67 -6.41 22.91 -0.30
CA ARG A 67 -6.13 23.80 0.84
C ARG A 67 -4.85 23.33 1.51
N ILE A 68 -3.93 24.24 1.80
CA ILE A 68 -2.72 23.94 2.55
C ILE A 68 -2.89 24.46 3.98
N ILE A 69 -2.56 23.62 4.97
CA ILE A 69 -2.40 24.00 6.38
C ILE A 69 -1.01 23.53 6.85
N SER A 70 -0.37 24.30 7.71
CA SER A 70 0.99 24.00 8.17
C SER A 70 1.04 23.57 9.64
N VAL A 71 1.89 22.58 9.93
CA VAL A 71 2.23 22.13 11.27
C VAL A 71 3.70 22.43 11.51
N SER A 72 4.03 23.09 12.62
CA SER A 72 5.41 23.30 13.04
C SER A 72 5.52 23.19 14.56
N LYS A 73 6.28 22.20 15.02
CA LYS A 73 6.58 21.99 16.45
C LYS A 73 7.21 23.23 17.10
N TYR A 74 8.03 23.96 16.34
CA TYR A 74 8.79 25.12 16.83
C TYR A 74 8.08 26.47 16.60
N GLY A 75 6.82 26.46 16.13
CA GLY A 75 6.06 27.67 15.81
C GLY A 75 6.16 28.11 14.35
N GLY A 76 5.41 29.14 13.97
CA GLY A 76 5.33 29.64 12.59
C GLY A 76 4.39 28.85 11.66
N GLY A 77 3.87 27.71 12.11
CA GLY A 77 2.80 26.98 11.43
C GLY A 77 1.41 27.38 11.93
N ASN A 78 0.35 26.95 11.22
CA ASN A 78 -1.03 27.10 11.69
C ASN A 78 -1.29 26.29 12.97
N PHE A 79 -0.61 25.15 13.12
CA PHE A 79 -0.74 24.24 14.26
C PHE A 79 0.63 23.85 14.82
N LYS A 80 0.67 23.49 16.11
CA LYS A 80 1.87 22.91 16.76
C LYS A 80 1.92 21.38 16.69
N THR A 81 0.77 20.75 16.57
CA THR A 81 0.61 19.29 16.59
C THR A 81 -0.06 18.83 15.30
N VAL A 82 0.20 17.58 14.91
CA VAL A 82 -0.46 16.98 13.74
C VAL A 82 -1.92 16.66 14.07
N SER A 83 -2.20 16.24 15.30
CA SER A 83 -3.56 15.93 15.74
C SER A 83 -4.49 17.13 15.65
N ASP A 84 -4.04 18.33 16.04
CA ASP A 84 -4.89 19.54 15.97
C ASP A 84 -5.13 20.00 14.53
N ALA A 85 -4.14 19.83 13.64
CA ALA A 85 -4.32 20.06 12.22
C ALA A 85 -5.39 19.13 11.64
N VAL A 86 -5.35 17.83 11.95
CA VAL A 86 -6.37 16.86 11.52
C VAL A 86 -7.76 17.20 12.07
N LYS A 87 -7.86 17.61 13.35
CA LYS A 87 -9.13 18.05 13.96
C LYS A 87 -9.74 19.27 13.27
N SER A 88 -8.92 20.16 12.73
CA SER A 88 -9.39 21.38 12.04
C SER A 88 -10.05 21.11 10.69
N ILE A 89 -9.84 19.92 10.12
CA ILE A 89 -10.42 19.52 8.84
C ILE A 89 -11.88 19.11 9.08
N PRO A 90 -12.85 19.64 8.34
CA PRO A 90 -14.26 19.30 8.55
C PRO A 90 -14.54 17.81 8.27
N ASP A 91 -15.53 17.26 8.95
CA ASP A 91 -16.11 15.99 8.52
C ASP A 91 -16.80 16.14 7.15
N VAL A 92 -16.90 15.04 6.42
CA VAL A 92 -17.36 14.99 5.02
C VAL A 92 -16.54 15.96 4.16
N ASN A 93 -15.22 15.94 4.34
CA ASN A 93 -14.31 16.79 3.59
C ASN A 93 -14.43 16.52 2.08
N THR A 94 -14.61 17.57 1.28
CA THR A 94 -14.79 17.45 -0.19
C THR A 94 -13.65 18.10 -0.97
N ARG A 95 -12.59 18.54 -0.29
CA ARG A 95 -11.44 19.25 -0.87
C ARG A 95 -10.15 18.63 -0.38
N ARG A 96 -9.15 18.48 -1.25
CA ARG A 96 -7.81 18.03 -0.84
C ARG A 96 -7.26 18.98 0.23
N VAL A 97 -6.95 18.46 1.41
CA VAL A 97 -6.25 19.23 2.46
C VAL A 97 -4.83 18.70 2.60
N ILE A 98 -3.85 19.53 2.24
CA ILE A 98 -2.43 19.25 2.39
C ILE A 98 -1.99 19.78 3.76
N VAL A 99 -1.67 18.87 4.66
CA VAL A 99 -1.02 19.15 5.93
C VAL A 99 0.48 19.14 5.70
N HIS A 100 1.06 20.33 5.55
CA HIS A 100 2.51 20.53 5.42
C HIS A 100 3.15 20.48 6.80
N ILE A 101 3.89 19.42 7.10
CA ILE A 101 4.46 19.16 8.42
C ILE A 101 5.96 19.48 8.37
N GLY A 102 6.34 20.53 9.12
CA GLY A 102 7.74 20.92 9.27
C GLY A 102 8.56 19.84 9.98
N GLY A 103 9.84 19.73 9.64
CA GLY A 103 10.76 18.75 10.21
C GLY A 103 10.80 18.77 11.74
N GLY A 104 10.96 17.58 12.33
CA GLY A 104 10.95 17.39 13.78
C GLY A 104 10.29 16.07 14.17
N GLN A 105 10.42 15.71 15.45
CA GLN A 105 9.76 14.54 16.03
C GLN A 105 8.46 14.94 16.72
N TYR A 106 7.35 14.36 16.28
CA TYR A 106 5.99 14.55 16.81
C TYR A 106 5.58 13.28 17.54
N THR A 107 5.64 13.33 18.88
CA THR A 107 5.26 12.20 19.73
C THR A 107 3.77 12.26 20.04
N GLU A 108 2.97 11.67 19.15
CA GLU A 108 1.50 11.74 19.17
C GLU A 108 0.93 10.41 18.65
N LYS A 109 -0.14 9.93 19.28
CA LYS A 109 -0.96 8.86 18.70
C LYS A 109 -2.02 9.51 17.79
N ILE A 110 -1.88 9.37 16.48
CA ILE A 110 -2.68 10.11 15.50
C ILE A 110 -3.70 9.17 14.86
N THR A 111 -4.97 9.59 14.81
CA THR A 111 -6.02 8.92 14.05
C THR A 111 -6.62 9.88 13.03
N ILE A 112 -6.65 9.47 11.76
CA ILE A 112 -7.36 10.16 10.69
C ILE A 112 -8.67 9.39 10.43
N PRO A 113 -9.82 9.91 10.90
CA PRO A 113 -11.08 9.20 10.83
C PRO A 113 -11.60 9.09 9.40
N ARG A 114 -12.40 8.05 9.14
CA ARG A 114 -13.08 7.81 7.85
C ARG A 114 -13.89 9.00 7.34
N SER A 115 -14.43 9.80 8.25
CA SER A 115 -15.22 10.99 7.93
C SER A 115 -14.44 12.11 7.25
N LYS A 116 -13.10 12.04 7.17
CA LYS A 116 -12.25 13.11 6.63
C LYS A 116 -11.41 12.62 5.43
N PRO A 117 -12.01 12.31 4.26
CA PRO A 117 -11.27 11.85 3.07
C PRO A 117 -10.39 12.96 2.48
N PHE A 118 -9.54 12.61 1.51
CA PHE A 118 -8.70 13.55 0.74
C PHE A 118 -7.69 14.35 1.58
N ILE A 119 -7.08 13.71 2.57
CA ILE A 119 -6.01 14.32 3.38
C ILE A 119 -4.64 13.93 2.82
N THR A 120 -3.73 14.90 2.76
CA THR A 120 -2.32 14.64 2.43
C THR A 120 -1.43 15.08 3.56
N PHE A 121 -0.54 14.20 4.01
CA PHE A 121 0.60 14.57 4.85
C PHE A 121 1.82 14.78 3.95
N TYR A 122 2.43 15.96 4.04
CA TYR A 122 3.59 16.31 3.23
C TYR A 122 4.70 16.86 4.12
N GLY A 123 5.88 16.25 4.02
CA GLY A 123 7.13 16.78 4.59
C GLY A 123 8.08 17.24 3.50
N SER A 124 9.10 18.00 3.88
CA SER A 124 10.21 18.31 2.97
C SER A 124 11.14 17.09 2.89
N PRO A 125 11.59 16.65 1.70
CA PRO A 125 12.44 15.45 1.56
C PRO A 125 13.78 15.58 2.29
N GLY A 126 14.37 16.79 2.37
CA GLY A 126 15.59 17.05 3.13
C GLY A 126 15.39 17.20 4.64
N SER A 127 14.15 17.19 5.13
CA SER A 127 13.81 17.38 6.55
C SER A 127 12.49 16.69 6.87
N MET A 128 12.44 15.36 6.67
CA MET A 128 11.24 14.56 6.86
C MET A 128 10.80 14.58 8.34
N PRO A 129 9.55 14.96 8.66
CA PRO A 129 9.04 14.86 10.01
C PRO A 129 8.88 13.39 10.43
N THR A 130 9.10 13.12 11.71
CA THR A 130 8.90 11.81 12.32
C THR A 130 7.65 11.83 13.19
N LEU A 131 6.63 11.06 12.80
CA LEU A 131 5.43 10.82 13.58
C LEU A 131 5.63 9.55 14.39
N THR A 132 5.54 9.62 15.71
CA THR A 132 5.85 8.47 16.55
C THR A 132 5.00 8.39 17.81
N TYR A 133 4.76 7.16 18.27
CA TYR A 133 4.19 6.85 19.55
C TYR A 133 4.79 5.52 20.04
N SER A 134 4.56 5.16 21.30
CA SER A 134 5.10 3.93 21.93
C SER A 134 3.97 3.02 22.42
N GLY A 135 3.01 2.73 21.53
CA GLY A 135 1.89 1.83 21.82
C GLY A 135 2.19 0.39 21.42
N ASN A 136 1.79 -0.56 22.24
CA ASN A 136 1.90 -2.00 21.95
C ASN A 136 0.56 -2.73 22.15
N ALA A 137 0.50 -3.99 21.71
CA ALA A 137 -0.71 -4.79 21.78
C ALA A 137 -1.14 -5.18 23.19
N ALA A 138 -0.22 -5.25 24.16
CA ALA A 138 -0.60 -5.46 25.56
C ALA A 138 -1.47 -4.31 26.10
N GLN A 139 -1.22 -3.08 25.62
CA GLN A 139 -1.98 -1.90 26.03
C GLN A 139 -3.21 -1.63 25.14
N TYR A 140 -3.09 -1.80 23.83
CA TYR A 140 -4.11 -1.35 22.87
C TYR A 140 -4.72 -2.47 22.02
N GLY A 141 -4.22 -3.71 22.13
CA GLY A 141 -4.40 -4.69 21.07
C GLY A 141 -3.57 -4.35 19.83
N THR A 142 -3.37 -5.32 18.93
CA THR A 142 -2.47 -5.17 17.77
C THR A 142 -2.85 -3.97 16.92
N VAL A 143 -4.07 -3.93 16.40
CA VAL A 143 -4.48 -2.93 15.39
C VAL A 143 -4.51 -1.50 15.92
N ASP A 144 -4.85 -1.31 17.21
CA ASP A 144 -4.92 0.02 17.81
C ASP A 144 -3.61 0.45 18.47
N SER A 145 -2.57 -0.40 18.48
CA SER A 145 -1.22 -0.02 18.92
C SER A 145 -0.53 0.99 17.99
N ALA A 146 -1.06 1.20 16.78
CA ALA A 146 -0.42 2.00 15.74
C ALA A 146 -0.16 3.46 16.17
N SER A 147 1.03 3.97 15.81
CA SER A 147 1.37 5.39 16.00
C SER A 147 0.52 6.30 15.12
N LEU A 148 0.29 5.89 13.87
CA LEU A 148 -0.65 6.51 12.95
C LEU A 148 -1.71 5.50 12.51
N ILE A 149 -2.99 5.84 12.72
CA ILE A 149 -4.15 5.09 12.21
C ILE A 149 -4.82 5.93 11.13
N VAL A 150 -4.90 5.40 9.91
CA VAL A 150 -5.57 6.05 8.78
C VAL A 150 -6.77 5.22 8.35
N GLN A 151 -7.96 5.79 8.54
CA GLN A 151 -9.24 5.23 8.09
C GLN A 151 -9.86 6.04 6.94
N SER A 152 -9.21 7.14 6.57
CA SER A 152 -9.62 8.12 5.57
C SER A 152 -9.27 7.65 4.16
N ASP A 153 -10.27 7.64 3.28
CA ASP A 153 -10.09 7.28 1.88
C ASP A 153 -9.35 8.41 1.12
N TYR A 154 -8.60 8.03 0.09
CA TYR A 154 -7.74 8.91 -0.71
C TYR A 154 -6.66 9.64 0.11
N PHE A 155 -6.24 9.05 1.22
CA PHE A 155 -5.12 9.56 2.01
C PHE A 155 -3.81 9.48 1.21
N THR A 156 -2.97 10.51 1.32
CA THR A 156 -1.62 10.47 0.76
C THR A 156 -0.59 10.89 1.78
N ALA A 157 0.56 10.23 1.80
CA ALA A 157 1.74 10.74 2.50
C ALA A 157 2.93 10.85 1.56
N ALA A 158 3.69 11.93 1.69
CA ALA A 158 4.96 12.10 0.98
C ALA A 158 6.02 12.65 1.93
N ASN A 159 7.21 12.03 1.91
CA ASN A 159 8.36 12.45 2.71
C ASN A 159 8.07 12.48 4.22
N ILE A 160 7.42 11.43 4.75
CA ILE A 160 7.11 11.29 6.18
C ILE A 160 7.81 10.05 6.75
N ILE A 161 8.35 10.16 7.97
CA ILE A 161 8.77 9.01 8.78
C ILE A 161 7.64 8.69 9.76
N ILE A 162 7.17 7.45 9.78
CA ILE A 162 6.17 6.94 10.72
C ILE A 162 6.85 5.81 11.51
N ALA A 163 6.93 5.95 12.82
CA ALA A 163 7.69 5.03 13.66
C ALA A 163 6.94 4.63 14.92
N ASN A 164 6.97 3.34 15.29
CA ASN A 164 6.65 2.93 16.65
C ASN A 164 7.94 2.86 17.47
N SER A 165 7.96 3.53 18.62
CA SER A 165 9.11 3.60 19.52
C SER A 165 9.05 2.61 20.69
N SER A 166 8.06 1.72 20.72
CA SER A 166 8.08 0.59 21.64
C SER A 166 9.38 -0.23 21.45
N PRO A 167 9.97 -0.74 22.56
CA PRO A 167 11.18 -1.54 22.47
C PRO A 167 10.92 -2.82 21.67
N ARG A 168 11.98 -3.38 21.07
CA ARG A 168 11.91 -4.70 20.44
C ARG A 168 11.31 -5.70 21.44
N PRO A 169 10.24 -6.43 21.07
CA PRO A 169 9.63 -7.37 21.98
C PRO A 169 10.57 -8.55 22.22
N ASN A 170 10.59 -9.06 23.45
CA ASN A 170 11.25 -10.33 23.74
C ASN A 170 10.47 -11.47 23.03
N PRO A 171 11.11 -12.53 22.52
CA PRO A 171 10.41 -13.61 21.79
C PRO A 171 9.26 -14.28 22.54
N LYS A 172 9.28 -14.25 23.88
CA LYS A 172 8.24 -14.83 24.76
C LYS A 172 7.21 -13.80 25.25
N GLN A 173 7.34 -12.54 24.85
CA GLN A 173 6.47 -11.45 25.30
C GLN A 173 5.10 -11.57 24.66
N LYS A 174 4.06 -11.68 25.48
CA LYS A 174 2.67 -11.54 25.02
C LYS A 174 2.36 -10.06 24.76
N GLY A 175 1.70 -9.77 23.64
CA GLY A 175 1.31 -8.39 23.30
C GLY A 175 2.49 -7.50 22.86
N GLY A 176 3.57 -8.09 22.33
CA GLY A 176 4.76 -7.39 21.85
C GLY A 176 4.60 -6.66 20.51
N GLN A 177 3.49 -6.88 19.80
CA GLN A 177 3.19 -6.22 18.54
C GLN A 177 3.10 -4.70 18.73
N ALA A 178 3.72 -3.92 17.83
CA ALA A 178 3.79 -2.47 17.96
C ALA A 178 3.83 -1.79 16.59
N LEU A 179 2.65 -1.38 16.10
CA LEU A 179 2.47 -0.87 14.74
C LEU A 179 3.01 0.56 14.59
N ALA A 180 3.72 0.84 13.50
CA ALA A 180 4.00 2.21 13.09
C ALA A 180 2.77 2.82 12.40
N LEU A 181 2.24 2.10 11.40
CA LEU A 181 1.07 2.50 10.62
C LEU A 181 0.01 1.40 10.61
N ARG A 182 -1.25 1.81 10.75
CA ARG A 182 -2.41 1.06 10.26
C ARG A 182 -3.11 1.86 9.16
N ILE A 183 -3.30 1.28 7.98
CA ILE A 183 -4.02 1.88 6.86
C ILE A 183 -5.21 1.02 6.45
N SER A 184 -6.41 1.60 6.49
CA SER A 184 -7.69 0.94 6.17
C SER A 184 -8.65 1.81 5.34
N GLY A 185 -8.18 2.99 4.94
CA GLY A 185 -8.87 3.90 4.03
C GLY A 185 -8.46 3.59 2.60
N ASP A 186 -9.44 3.52 1.70
CA ASP A 186 -9.24 3.05 0.34
C ASP A 186 -8.46 4.08 -0.51
N MET A 187 -7.81 3.61 -1.58
CA MET A 187 -7.08 4.46 -2.55
C MET A 187 -5.95 5.30 -1.92
N ALA A 188 -5.29 4.77 -0.89
CA ALA A 188 -4.19 5.47 -0.22
C ALA A 188 -2.86 5.36 -0.98
N SER A 189 -2.03 6.40 -0.89
CA SER A 189 -0.71 6.43 -1.53
C SER A 189 0.39 6.97 -0.63
N PHE A 190 1.58 6.37 -0.73
CA PHE A 190 2.74 6.71 0.07
C PHE A 190 3.96 6.86 -0.84
N TYR A 191 4.66 7.98 -0.71
CA TYR A 191 5.82 8.33 -1.53
C TYR A 191 7.01 8.71 -0.68
N ASN A 192 8.14 8.03 -0.86
CA ASN A 192 9.35 8.33 -0.08
C ASN A 192 9.05 8.38 1.43
N CYS A 193 8.22 7.45 1.90
CA CYS A 193 7.86 7.31 3.32
C CYS A 193 8.73 6.25 3.97
N ARG A 194 8.99 6.39 5.28
CA ARG A 194 9.71 5.40 6.07
C ARG A 194 8.83 4.89 7.19
N PHE A 195 8.65 3.58 7.26
CA PHE A 195 7.87 2.89 8.30
C PHE A 195 8.84 2.11 9.19
N LYS A 196 8.87 2.45 10.48
CA LYS A 196 9.90 1.94 11.41
C LYS A 196 9.29 1.27 12.63
N GLY A 197 9.67 0.03 12.89
CA GLY A 197 9.16 -0.77 14.00
C GLY A 197 9.88 -2.11 14.09
N PHE A 198 9.29 -3.03 14.84
CA PHE A 198 9.79 -4.41 14.98
C PHE A 198 8.72 -5.39 14.53
N GLN A 199 7.96 -5.97 15.47
CA GLN A 199 6.85 -6.85 15.16
C GLN A 199 5.63 -6.04 14.72
N ASP A 200 5.03 -6.44 13.60
CA ASP A 200 3.81 -5.87 13.02
C ASP A 200 3.95 -4.39 12.61
N THR A 201 5.11 -3.94 12.08
CA THR A 201 5.37 -2.53 11.74
C THR A 201 4.27 -1.85 10.90
N LEU A 202 3.80 -2.50 9.83
CA LEU A 202 2.82 -1.97 8.89
C LEU A 202 1.60 -2.90 8.80
N CYS A 203 0.49 -2.44 9.37
CA CYS A 203 -0.82 -3.05 9.15
C CYS A 203 -1.47 -2.46 7.91
N ASP A 204 -1.26 -3.14 6.78
CA ASP A 204 -1.93 -2.93 5.51
C ASP A 204 -3.32 -3.59 5.52
N ASP A 205 -4.19 -3.04 6.38
CA ASP A 205 -5.40 -3.67 6.91
C ASP A 205 -6.36 -4.11 5.79
N ARG A 206 -6.81 -3.16 4.97
CA ARG A 206 -7.73 -3.39 3.84
C ARG A 206 -7.76 -2.19 2.90
N GLY A 207 -8.18 -2.42 1.66
CA GLY A 207 -8.32 -1.38 0.64
C GLY A 207 -7.21 -1.44 -0.40
N ASN A 208 -7.24 -0.51 -1.35
CA ASN A 208 -6.31 -0.40 -2.45
C ASN A 208 -5.20 0.59 -2.07
N HIS A 209 -3.96 0.12 -1.91
CA HIS A 209 -2.84 0.98 -1.49
C HIS A 209 -1.64 0.94 -2.45
N PHE A 210 -0.92 2.05 -2.52
CA PHE A 210 0.27 2.18 -3.34
C PHE A 210 1.43 2.79 -2.56
N PHE A 211 2.57 2.11 -2.53
CA PHE A 211 3.79 2.55 -1.87
C PHE A 211 4.90 2.66 -2.92
N LYS A 212 5.47 3.85 -3.13
CA LYS A 212 6.57 4.07 -4.09
C LYS A 212 7.77 4.70 -3.40
N ASP A 213 8.95 4.15 -3.68
CA ASP A 213 10.22 4.65 -3.17
C ASP A 213 10.25 4.69 -1.63
N CYS A 214 9.51 3.79 -0.99
CA CYS A 214 9.38 3.73 0.45
C CYS A 214 10.47 2.87 1.09
N TYR A 215 10.48 2.91 2.42
CA TYR A 215 11.31 2.05 3.27
C TYR A 215 10.44 1.47 4.38
N VAL A 216 10.48 0.16 4.58
CA VAL A 216 9.80 -0.53 5.69
C VAL A 216 10.83 -1.37 6.44
N GLU A 217 10.96 -1.19 7.75
CA GLU A 217 11.79 -2.05 8.59
C GLU A 217 10.98 -2.78 9.67
N GLY A 218 11.40 -4.01 10.00
CA GLY A 218 10.82 -4.78 11.10
C GLY A 218 11.38 -6.19 11.21
N SER A 219 10.77 -6.99 12.09
CA SER A 219 11.22 -8.35 12.42
C SER A 219 10.18 -9.41 12.03
N VAL A 220 9.11 -9.55 12.81
CA VAL A 220 8.03 -10.53 12.61
C VAL A 220 6.83 -9.84 11.96
N ASP A 221 6.32 -10.43 10.89
CA ASP A 221 5.11 -10.00 10.18
C ASP A 221 5.05 -8.49 9.92
N PHE A 222 6.20 -7.90 9.59
CA PHE A 222 6.30 -6.44 9.65
C PHE A 222 5.51 -5.74 8.53
N ILE A 223 4.99 -6.49 7.55
CA ILE A 223 3.89 -6.10 6.67
C ILE A 223 2.80 -7.17 6.76
N PHE A 224 1.61 -6.81 7.25
CA PHE A 224 0.52 -7.77 7.42
C PHE A 224 -0.85 -7.12 7.18
N GLY A 225 -1.86 -7.93 6.87
CA GLY A 225 -3.21 -7.43 6.55
C GLY A 225 -3.83 -8.08 5.32
N SER A 226 -4.95 -7.50 4.87
CA SER A 226 -5.72 -7.92 3.69
C SER A 226 -5.83 -6.82 2.62
N GLY A 227 -4.88 -5.88 2.58
CA GLY A 227 -4.81 -4.87 1.52
C GLY A 227 -4.56 -5.48 0.13
N LYS A 228 -5.04 -4.76 -0.89
CA LYS A 228 -4.64 -4.93 -2.28
C LYS A 228 -3.60 -3.87 -2.61
N SER A 229 -2.34 -4.26 -2.51
CA SER A 229 -1.26 -3.28 -2.41
C SER A 229 -0.11 -3.54 -3.37
N LEU A 230 0.35 -2.46 -4.00
CA LEU A 230 1.58 -2.45 -4.78
C LEU A 230 2.65 -1.65 -4.05
N TYR A 231 3.74 -2.34 -3.70
CA TYR A 231 4.98 -1.78 -3.20
C TYR A 231 5.97 -1.73 -4.37
N LEU A 232 6.25 -0.54 -4.87
CA LEU A 232 7.12 -0.30 -6.03
C LEU A 232 8.42 0.36 -5.57
N ASN A 233 9.56 -0.22 -5.96
CA ASN A 233 10.88 0.33 -5.65
C ASN A 233 11.07 0.62 -4.14
N THR A 234 10.60 -0.28 -3.29
CA THR A 234 10.63 -0.10 -1.83
C THR A 234 11.73 -0.98 -1.21
N GLU A 235 12.45 -0.45 -0.22
CA GLU A 235 13.35 -1.26 0.62
C GLU A 235 12.56 -1.93 1.75
N LEU A 236 12.69 -3.25 1.84
CA LEU A 236 12.14 -4.11 2.88
C LEU A 236 13.32 -4.56 3.76
N ARG A 237 13.57 -3.82 4.84
CA ARG A 237 14.73 -4.03 5.70
C ARG A 237 14.40 -4.92 6.89
N VAL A 238 14.96 -6.11 6.90
CA VAL A 238 14.87 -7.05 8.00
C VAL A 238 15.74 -6.58 9.17
N LEU A 239 15.14 -6.44 10.33
CA LEU A 239 15.82 -6.27 11.60
C LEU A 239 15.91 -7.64 12.26
N GLY A 240 16.92 -8.42 11.89
CA GLY A 240 17.15 -9.75 12.44
C GLY A 240 17.66 -9.73 13.88
N ASP A 241 17.41 -10.85 14.55
CA ASP A 241 17.89 -11.21 15.88
C ASP A 241 17.79 -12.74 16.03
N GLU A 242 17.75 -13.24 17.27
CA GLU A 242 17.26 -14.57 17.57
C GLU A 242 15.75 -14.72 17.25
N GLY A 243 15.39 -15.83 16.59
CA GLY A 243 14.00 -16.26 16.43
C GLY A 243 13.52 -16.28 14.97
N LEU A 244 12.19 -16.24 14.81
CA LEU A 244 11.54 -16.19 13.50
C LEU A 244 11.51 -14.75 13.00
N MET A 245 11.88 -14.53 11.74
CA MET A 245 11.69 -13.26 11.07
C MET A 245 10.86 -13.48 9.79
N VAL A 246 9.85 -12.63 9.57
CA VAL A 246 8.93 -12.76 8.44
C VAL A 246 8.58 -11.38 7.90
N ILE A 247 8.70 -11.22 6.58
CA ILE A 247 8.36 -9.97 5.91
C ILE A 247 6.85 -9.78 5.82
N ALA A 248 6.15 -10.74 5.18
CA ALA A 248 4.74 -10.61 4.86
C ALA A 248 3.84 -11.66 5.56
N ALA A 249 2.74 -11.22 6.16
CA ALA A 249 1.69 -12.09 6.69
C ALA A 249 0.32 -11.68 6.12
N GLN A 250 -0.04 -12.25 4.97
CA GLN A 250 -1.22 -11.84 4.21
C GLN A 250 -2.48 -12.60 4.66
N ALA A 251 -3.59 -11.87 4.81
CA ALA A 251 -4.83 -12.30 5.46
C ALA A 251 -6.00 -12.61 4.52
N ARG A 252 -5.78 -12.81 3.23
CA ARG A 252 -6.82 -13.20 2.26
C ARG A 252 -7.42 -14.54 2.66
N LYS A 253 -8.76 -14.60 2.65
CA LYS A 253 -9.58 -15.68 3.22
C LYS A 253 -10.20 -16.57 2.17
N SER A 254 -10.32 -16.13 0.92
CA SER A 254 -10.90 -16.93 -0.16
C SER A 254 -10.30 -16.66 -1.53
N ALA A 255 -10.38 -17.65 -2.42
CA ALA A 255 -9.95 -17.53 -3.82
C ALA A 255 -10.76 -16.49 -4.64
N SER A 256 -11.94 -16.08 -4.17
CA SER A 256 -12.76 -15.04 -4.82
C SER A 256 -12.37 -13.61 -4.47
N GLU A 257 -11.63 -13.40 -3.38
CA GLU A 257 -11.10 -12.07 -3.03
C GLU A 257 -9.97 -11.69 -4.00
N ASP A 258 -9.82 -10.40 -4.30
CA ASP A 258 -8.75 -9.88 -5.20
C ASP A 258 -7.67 -9.11 -4.39
N ASP A 259 -7.52 -9.49 -3.12
CA ASP A 259 -6.58 -8.89 -2.18
C ASP A 259 -5.19 -9.54 -2.29
N GLY A 260 -4.14 -8.80 -1.96
CA GLY A 260 -2.78 -9.32 -2.00
C GLY A 260 -1.70 -8.26 -2.06
N PHE A 261 -0.48 -8.68 -1.77
CA PHE A 261 0.69 -7.82 -1.77
C PHE A 261 1.57 -8.10 -2.98
N SER A 262 1.88 -7.06 -3.76
CA SER A 262 2.83 -7.13 -4.86
C SER A 262 4.04 -6.26 -4.54
N PHE A 263 5.21 -6.88 -4.36
CA PHE A 263 6.49 -6.23 -4.19
C PHE A 263 7.24 -6.24 -5.52
N VAL A 264 7.42 -5.08 -6.14
CA VAL A 264 7.96 -4.95 -7.50
C VAL A 264 9.15 -4.00 -7.51
N HIS A 265 10.28 -4.42 -8.06
CA HIS A 265 11.55 -3.65 -8.05
C HIS A 265 12.06 -3.29 -6.65
N CYS A 266 11.57 -4.00 -5.63
CA CYS A 266 11.96 -3.80 -4.24
C CYS A 266 13.37 -4.35 -3.98
N SER A 267 13.85 -4.11 -2.76
CA SER A 267 15.04 -4.80 -2.24
C SER A 267 14.74 -5.37 -0.86
N VAL A 268 15.11 -6.62 -0.64
CA VAL A 268 15.13 -7.24 0.69
C VAL A 268 16.55 -7.16 1.20
N THR A 269 16.74 -6.38 2.26
CA THR A 269 18.04 -6.12 2.91
C THR A 269 17.91 -6.40 4.41
N GLY A 270 18.99 -6.25 5.17
CA GLY A 270 18.90 -6.30 6.63
C GLY A 270 20.03 -7.07 7.29
N THR A 271 19.75 -7.54 8.50
CA THR A 271 20.63 -8.36 9.33
C THR A 271 19.91 -9.64 9.75
N GLY A 272 20.66 -10.62 10.27
CA GLY A 272 20.16 -11.93 10.65
C GLY A 272 20.47 -13.00 9.62
N ASP A 273 20.29 -14.26 10.01
CA ASP A 273 20.77 -15.42 9.25
C ASP A 273 19.65 -16.22 8.59
N SER A 274 18.39 -15.91 8.90
CA SER A 274 17.20 -16.57 8.34
C SER A 274 15.95 -15.70 8.49
N THR A 275 15.43 -15.17 7.38
CA THR A 275 14.11 -14.53 7.28
C THR A 275 13.27 -15.22 6.22
N PHE A 276 11.97 -15.34 6.47
CA PHE A 276 11.01 -15.75 5.44
C PHE A 276 10.40 -14.55 4.72
N LEU A 277 10.19 -14.69 3.41
CA LEU A 277 9.49 -13.74 2.55
C LEU A 277 8.02 -13.60 2.96
N GLY A 278 7.44 -14.64 3.54
CA GLY A 278 6.13 -14.54 4.15
C GLY A 278 5.63 -15.82 4.81
N ARG A 279 4.45 -15.71 5.42
CA ARG A 279 3.66 -16.80 5.98
C ARG A 279 2.17 -16.60 5.74
N ALA A 280 1.40 -17.68 5.79
CA ALA A 280 -0.04 -17.63 5.73
C ALA A 280 -0.61 -17.13 7.07
N TRP A 281 -1.25 -15.95 7.08
CA TRP A 281 -2.04 -15.51 8.24
C TRP A 281 -3.49 -16.02 8.17
N MET A 282 -4.04 -16.11 6.95
CA MET A 282 -5.36 -16.70 6.66
C MET A 282 -5.25 -17.75 5.55
N ALA A 283 -6.36 -18.32 5.13
CA ALA A 283 -6.41 -19.54 4.31
C ALA A 283 -5.94 -19.39 2.85
N TYR A 284 -5.95 -18.19 2.27
CA TYR A 284 -5.64 -17.96 0.85
C TYR A 284 -4.66 -16.80 0.63
N PRO A 285 -3.50 -16.77 1.31
CA PRO A 285 -2.57 -15.66 1.19
C PRO A 285 -2.09 -15.49 -0.26
N SER A 286 -1.99 -14.25 -0.70
CA SER A 286 -1.49 -13.86 -2.02
C SER A 286 -0.40 -12.81 -1.85
N VAL A 287 0.84 -13.20 -2.13
CA VAL A 287 2.04 -12.35 -2.03
C VAL A 287 2.97 -12.64 -3.20
N VAL A 288 3.41 -11.60 -3.90
CA VAL A 288 4.27 -11.69 -5.09
C VAL A 288 5.50 -10.83 -4.90
N TYR A 289 6.67 -11.36 -5.27
CA TYR A 289 7.94 -10.63 -5.36
C TYR A 289 8.45 -10.68 -6.81
N ALA A 290 8.42 -9.55 -7.51
CA ALA A 290 8.86 -9.44 -8.90
C ALA A 290 10.01 -8.44 -9.04
N TYR A 291 11.04 -8.80 -9.83
CA TYR A 291 12.22 -7.95 -10.06
C TYR A 291 12.87 -7.44 -8.77
N THR A 292 12.73 -8.19 -7.68
CA THR A 292 13.14 -7.78 -6.34
C THR A 292 14.48 -8.43 -6.03
N THR A 293 15.47 -7.62 -5.64
CA THR A 293 16.77 -8.12 -5.21
C THR A 293 16.68 -8.58 -3.76
N MET A 294 17.31 -9.71 -3.43
CA MET A 294 17.29 -10.27 -2.07
C MET A 294 18.72 -10.56 -1.63
N THR A 295 19.13 -10.05 -0.47
CA THR A 295 20.43 -10.42 0.14
C THR A 295 20.34 -11.82 0.79
N SER A 296 21.45 -12.31 1.33
CA SER A 296 21.54 -13.59 2.04
C SER A 296 20.73 -13.66 3.35
N VAL A 297 20.02 -12.59 3.73
CA VAL A 297 19.11 -12.58 4.88
C VAL A 297 17.88 -13.45 4.64
N VAL A 298 17.52 -13.70 3.38
CA VAL A 298 16.38 -14.56 3.02
C VAL A 298 16.77 -16.02 3.16
N ASP A 299 16.00 -16.74 3.96
CA ASP A 299 16.12 -18.17 4.13
C ASP A 299 15.92 -18.88 2.77
N PRO A 300 16.76 -19.86 2.40
CA PRO A 300 16.62 -20.61 1.15
C PRO A 300 15.26 -21.31 0.96
N LEU A 301 14.52 -21.60 2.03
CA LEU A 301 13.14 -22.11 1.96
C LEU A 301 12.16 -21.05 1.44
N GLY A 302 12.48 -19.77 1.62
CA GLY A 302 11.70 -18.62 1.15
C GLY A 302 10.42 -18.35 1.94
N TRP A 303 9.62 -19.37 2.25
CA TRP A 303 8.31 -19.24 2.91
C TRP A 303 8.23 -20.08 4.17
N SER A 304 7.57 -19.54 5.21
CA SER A 304 7.37 -20.26 6.46
C SER A 304 6.08 -21.07 6.43
N ASP A 305 6.14 -22.29 6.97
CA ASP A 305 5.01 -23.18 7.27
C ASP A 305 4.47 -22.99 8.71
N ASN A 306 4.89 -21.91 9.40
CA ASN A 306 4.60 -21.65 10.81
C ASN A 306 5.19 -22.67 11.80
N PHE A 307 6.26 -23.38 11.44
CA PHE A 307 6.88 -24.42 12.26
C PHE A 307 5.93 -25.59 12.60
N HIS A 308 4.95 -25.85 11.74
CA HIS A 308 4.14 -27.06 11.85
C HIS A 308 4.92 -28.24 11.25
N PRO A 309 5.24 -29.31 12.04
CA PRO A 309 5.98 -30.47 11.54
C PRO A 309 5.15 -31.36 10.60
N GLU A 310 3.85 -31.14 10.54
CA GLU A 310 2.97 -31.71 9.53
C GLU A 310 2.55 -30.62 8.54
N PRO A 311 2.38 -30.93 7.24
CA PRO A 311 1.86 -29.98 6.28
C PRO A 311 0.56 -29.39 6.84
N PRO A 312 0.48 -28.09 7.14
CA PRO A 312 -0.76 -27.53 7.64
C PRO A 312 -1.79 -27.73 6.53
N PHE A 313 -2.88 -28.43 6.83
CA PHE A 313 -4.05 -28.45 5.96
C PHE A 313 -3.71 -28.71 4.48
N SER A 314 -3.24 -29.93 4.20
CA SER A 314 -3.11 -30.47 2.84
C SER A 314 -2.29 -29.60 1.87
N LEU A 315 -0.97 -29.79 1.90
CA LEU A 315 -0.17 -29.61 0.67
C LEU A 315 -0.73 -30.46 -0.50
N GLU A 316 -1.52 -31.50 -0.22
CA GLU A 316 -2.30 -32.25 -1.22
C GLU A 316 -3.46 -31.47 -1.86
N ASN A 317 -4.09 -30.51 -1.18
CA ASN A 317 -5.13 -29.67 -1.79
C ASN A 317 -4.52 -28.42 -2.47
N THR A 318 -3.27 -28.09 -2.15
CA THR A 318 -2.49 -27.08 -2.89
C THR A 318 -1.84 -27.61 -4.17
N ARG A 319 -1.91 -28.92 -4.46
CA ARG A 319 -1.49 -29.46 -5.77
C ARG A 319 -2.46 -29.12 -6.91
N THR A 320 -3.65 -28.60 -6.61
CA THR A 320 -4.68 -28.33 -7.63
C THR A 320 -5.41 -26.99 -7.54
N GLN A 321 -5.16 -26.11 -6.56
CA GLN A 321 -5.67 -24.73 -6.57
C GLN A 321 -4.64 -23.76 -5.97
N ASP A 322 -3.90 -23.12 -6.88
CA ASP A 322 -2.68 -22.33 -6.75
C ASP A 322 -2.61 -21.29 -5.61
N PRO A 323 -1.65 -21.38 -4.67
CA PRO A 323 -0.97 -20.19 -4.17
C PRO A 323 -0.07 -19.68 -5.29
N VAL A 324 -0.42 -18.52 -5.87
CA VAL A 324 0.36 -17.91 -6.95
C VAL A 324 1.69 -17.39 -6.38
N GLN A 325 2.69 -18.27 -6.33
CA GLN A 325 4.09 -17.94 -6.13
C GLN A 325 4.69 -17.56 -7.49
N ILE A 326 4.88 -16.26 -7.73
CA ILE A 326 5.55 -15.80 -8.96
C ILE A 326 6.84 -15.08 -8.58
N PHE A 327 7.97 -15.74 -8.88
CA PHE A 327 9.29 -15.13 -8.92
C PHE A 327 9.64 -14.85 -10.39
N LEU A 328 9.75 -13.57 -10.76
CA LEU A 328 10.28 -13.16 -12.06
C LEU A 328 11.68 -12.57 -11.84
N ASN A 329 12.70 -13.38 -12.15
CA ASN A 329 14.14 -13.11 -12.16
C ASN A 329 14.81 -12.73 -10.83
N ALA A 330 15.41 -13.72 -10.16
CA ALA A 330 16.50 -13.51 -9.20
C ALA A 330 17.81 -14.10 -9.80
N PRO A 331 18.80 -13.27 -10.23
CA PRO A 331 19.98 -13.77 -10.95
C PRO A 331 21.00 -14.55 -10.12
N SER A 332 20.89 -14.62 -8.78
CA SER A 332 22.03 -15.02 -7.93
C SER A 332 21.81 -16.16 -6.93
N LEU A 333 20.69 -16.87 -6.92
CA LEU A 333 20.49 -18.02 -6.01
C LEU A 333 19.73 -19.16 -6.72
N ALA A 334 20.27 -19.63 -7.84
CA ALA A 334 19.70 -20.73 -8.61
C ALA A 334 20.27 -22.08 -8.13
N SER A 335 19.60 -22.73 -7.18
CA SER A 335 19.73 -24.19 -7.07
C SER A 335 18.49 -24.92 -6.55
N ASN A 336 17.52 -24.28 -5.87
CA ASN A 336 16.35 -24.99 -5.31
C ASN A 336 14.97 -24.33 -5.52
N TRP A 337 14.82 -23.35 -6.42
CA TRP A 337 13.52 -22.69 -6.62
C TRP A 337 12.66 -23.38 -7.67
N VAL A 338 11.42 -23.68 -7.31
CA VAL A 338 10.36 -24.06 -8.26
C VAL A 338 10.15 -22.88 -9.21
N THR A 339 10.70 -23.01 -10.43
CA THR A 339 10.43 -22.09 -11.52
C THR A 339 9.11 -22.51 -12.15
N MET A 340 8.05 -21.70 -12.04
CA MET A 340 6.83 -21.96 -12.79
C MET A 340 7.11 -21.84 -14.29
N LYS A 341 6.69 -22.86 -15.05
CA LYS A 341 6.66 -22.83 -16.51
C LYS A 341 5.78 -21.66 -16.97
N ARG A 342 6.25 -20.92 -17.98
CA ARG A 342 5.48 -19.93 -18.74
C ARG A 342 4.11 -20.51 -19.12
N LYS A 343 3.08 -20.14 -18.37
CA LYS A 343 1.70 -20.08 -18.84
C LYS A 343 1.18 -18.75 -18.31
N ASP A 344 0.99 -17.81 -19.24
CA ASP A 344 0.51 -16.44 -19.05
C ASP A 344 1.40 -15.49 -18.22
N SER A 345 2.50 -15.06 -18.84
CA SER A 345 3.25 -13.85 -18.50
C SER A 345 2.49 -12.54 -18.86
N SER A 346 1.15 -12.58 -18.84
CA SER A 346 0.27 -11.49 -19.26
C SER A 346 -0.73 -11.19 -18.14
N ALA A 347 -0.36 -10.36 -17.16
CA ALA A 347 -1.26 -9.42 -16.47
C ALA A 347 -0.63 -8.82 -15.19
N PHE A 348 0.03 -7.68 -15.31
CA PHE A 348 0.02 -6.64 -14.27
C PHE A 348 -0.31 -5.29 -14.92
N PRO A 349 -1.54 -5.12 -15.45
CA PRO A 349 -1.99 -3.83 -15.97
C PRO A 349 -2.18 -2.84 -14.82
N ILE A 350 -1.97 -1.56 -15.12
CA ILE A 350 -2.11 -0.45 -14.15
C ILE A 350 -3.54 -0.27 -13.68
N SER A 351 -4.52 -0.90 -14.33
CA SER A 351 -5.90 -1.01 -13.83
C SER A 351 -5.99 -1.68 -12.45
N ARG A 352 -4.91 -2.29 -11.94
CA ARG A 352 -4.81 -2.84 -10.57
C ARG A 352 -4.02 -1.97 -9.59
N VAL A 353 -3.46 -0.84 -10.04
CA VAL A 353 -2.83 0.17 -9.17
C VAL A 353 -3.93 1.14 -8.72
N PRO A 354 -4.10 1.41 -7.42
CA PRO A 354 -5.13 2.31 -6.92
C PRO A 354 -5.07 3.66 -7.63
N HIS A 355 -6.24 4.21 -7.96
CA HIS A 355 -6.41 5.57 -8.46
C HIS A 355 -6.11 6.61 -7.36
N GLY A 356 -5.04 6.47 -6.58
CA GLY A 356 -4.61 7.39 -5.53
C GLY A 356 -3.26 8.06 -5.83
N CYS A 357 -2.73 7.82 -7.03
CA CYS A 357 -1.33 8.05 -7.34
C CYS A 357 -1.11 9.46 -7.95
N PHE A 358 -1.19 10.57 -7.20
CA PHE A 358 -1.38 11.89 -7.85
C PHE A 358 -0.55 13.09 -7.38
N LEU A 359 0.20 13.00 -6.27
CA LEU A 359 0.63 14.24 -5.59
C LEU A 359 2.05 14.74 -5.86
N LEU A 360 2.97 13.94 -6.40
CA LEU A 360 4.36 14.39 -6.55
C LEU A 360 4.49 15.61 -7.49
N ARG A 361 3.74 15.67 -8.60
CA ARG A 361 3.88 16.81 -9.55
C ARG A 361 3.15 18.08 -9.14
N GLN A 362 2.05 18.00 -8.38
CA GLN A 362 1.33 19.21 -7.95
C GLN A 362 2.00 19.89 -6.75
N CYS A 363 2.61 19.11 -5.85
CA CYS A 363 3.38 19.67 -4.74
C CYS A 363 4.68 20.33 -5.22
N GLU A 364 5.43 19.77 -6.16
CA GLU A 364 6.64 20.46 -6.66
C GLU A 364 6.33 21.84 -7.27
N HIS A 365 5.24 21.96 -8.05
CA HIS A 365 4.86 23.22 -8.70
C HIS A 365 4.16 24.26 -7.82
N SER A 366 3.61 23.86 -6.67
CA SER A 366 2.89 24.78 -5.78
C SER A 366 3.78 25.40 -4.70
N PHE A 367 4.99 24.87 -4.51
CA PHE A 367 5.96 25.38 -3.53
C PHE A 367 7.14 26.12 -4.17
N GLU A 368 7.26 26.11 -5.51
CA GLU A 368 8.19 26.96 -6.30
C GLU A 368 7.58 28.32 -6.68
N ARG A 369 6.38 28.66 -6.19
CA ARG A 369 5.72 29.97 -6.42
C ARG A 369 5.49 30.76 -5.15
#